data_AF-A0A934PI49-F1
#
_entry.id   AF-A0A934PI49-F1
#
_cell.length_a   1.000
_cell.length_b   1.000
_cell.length_c   1.000
_cell.angle_alpha   90.00
_cell.angle_beta   90.00
_cell.angle_gamma   90.00
#
_symmetry.space_group_name_H-M   'P 1'
#
loop_
_entity.id
_entity.type
_entity.pdbx_description
1 polymer ?
#
loop_
_entity_poly.entity_id
_entity_poly.type
_entity_poly.pdbx_seq_one_letter_code
_entity_poly.pdbx_strand_id
1 'polypeptide(L)'
;MYKSILAAVFAMTLTPAMAQDVSLFAAGSLKAALSDVAADFTASTGTPVVTAFGPSGLMRERIEAGETAHVFASANMRHPQALADAGKGGAVTLFARNRLCGLARPEVAVTTDTLLDVMLAESTRLGTSTPKADPSGDYAFALFDKSGHADALKGKALQLTGGPDSAKPPQGRNTYAWVLDSDQADVFLTYCTNAVLAKKEVPGLQIVQIPEALSVGADYGLIVLNDAPEGAQALADYILSSEGQAVLADYGFDTPNGE
;
A
#
# COMPACT_ATOMS: atom_id res chain seq x y z
N MET A 1 -78.54 0.82 -17.66
CA MET A 1 -77.87 1.96 -17.00
C MET A 1 -76.70 1.41 -16.18
N TYR A 2 -75.54 2.02 -16.37
CA TYR A 2 -74.22 1.81 -15.78
C TYR A 2 -74.12 1.22 -14.37
N LYS A 3 -73.06 0.45 -14.11
CA LYS A 3 -71.91 0.89 -13.28
C LYS A 3 -70.74 -0.08 -13.36
N SER A 4 -69.74 0.28 -14.17
CA SER A 4 -68.40 -0.32 -14.18
C SER A 4 -67.63 0.11 -12.92
N ILE A 5 -67.04 -0.84 -12.21
CA ILE A 5 -66.10 -0.58 -11.11
C ILE A 5 -64.69 -0.61 -11.71
N LEU A 6 -64.04 0.56 -11.73
CA LEU A 6 -62.64 0.72 -12.13
C LEU A 6 -61.74 0.25 -10.97
N ALA A 7 -60.92 -0.77 -11.19
CA ALA A 7 -59.82 -1.12 -10.29
C ALA A 7 -58.61 -0.24 -10.62
N ALA A 8 -58.20 0.59 -9.67
CA ALA A 8 -56.99 1.41 -9.80
C ALA A 8 -55.75 0.55 -9.54
N VAL A 9 -54.95 0.31 -10.58
CA VAL A 9 -53.62 -0.31 -10.46
C VAL A 9 -52.62 0.77 -10.07
N PHE A 10 -52.10 0.69 -8.85
CA PHE A 10 -51.05 1.58 -8.36
C PHE A 10 -49.71 1.04 -8.86
N ALA A 11 -49.17 1.65 -9.92
CA ALA A 11 -47.84 1.31 -10.42
C ALA A 11 -46.79 1.93 -9.49
N MET A 12 -46.12 1.11 -8.67
CA MET A 12 -44.92 1.53 -7.95
C MET A 12 -43.78 1.73 -8.96
N THR A 13 -43.43 2.99 -9.21
CA THR A 13 -42.21 3.34 -9.93
C THR A 13 -41.03 3.15 -8.97
N LEU A 14 -40.29 2.04 -9.12
CA LEU A 14 -38.97 1.88 -8.52
C LEU A 14 -38.03 2.88 -9.17
N THR A 15 -37.71 3.97 -8.48
CA THR A 15 -36.60 4.83 -8.85
C THR A 15 -35.32 4.09 -8.47
N PRO A 16 -34.33 3.95 -9.38
CA PRO A 16 -33.05 3.38 -9.00
C PRO A 16 -32.44 4.29 -7.93
N ALA A 17 -32.19 3.75 -6.75
CA ALA A 17 -31.42 4.44 -5.73
C ALA A 17 -30.02 4.70 -6.32
N MET A 18 -29.70 5.96 -6.58
CA MET A 18 -28.33 6.32 -6.92
C MET A 18 -27.50 6.13 -5.66
N ALA A 19 -26.63 5.12 -5.67
CA ALA A 19 -25.69 4.89 -4.58
C ALA A 19 -24.84 6.17 -4.41
N GLN A 20 -24.77 6.68 -3.17
CA GLN A 20 -23.92 7.83 -2.87
C GLN A 20 -22.45 7.44 -3.04
N ASP A 21 -21.67 8.32 -3.68
CA ASP A 21 -20.24 8.12 -3.88
C ASP A 21 -19.52 7.92 -2.53
N VAL A 22 -18.67 6.90 -2.47
CA VAL A 22 -17.84 6.61 -1.29
C VAL A 22 -16.49 7.30 -1.44
N SER A 23 -16.08 8.11 -0.46
CA SER A 23 -14.76 8.77 -0.43
C SER A 23 -13.75 7.90 0.32
N LEU A 24 -12.69 7.46 -0.36
CA LEU A 24 -11.56 6.70 0.19
C LEU A 24 -10.32 7.58 0.25
N PHE A 25 -9.85 7.87 1.46
CA PHE A 25 -8.54 8.48 1.70
C PHE A 25 -7.54 7.38 2.02
N ALA A 26 -6.40 7.38 1.35
CA ALA A 26 -5.42 6.32 1.53
C ALA A 26 -3.97 6.79 1.48
N ALA A 27 -3.09 6.01 2.12
CA ALA A 27 -1.65 6.21 2.04
C ALA A 27 -1.16 6.12 0.58
N GLY A 28 -0.18 6.94 0.20
CA GLY A 28 0.39 6.94 -1.15
C GLY A 28 0.92 5.56 -1.59
N SER A 29 1.48 4.78 -0.66
CA SER A 29 1.95 3.41 -0.94
C SER A 29 0.83 2.44 -1.34
N LEU A 30 -0.42 2.75 -0.99
CA LEU A 30 -1.60 1.94 -1.32
C LEU A 30 -2.20 2.33 -2.68
N LYS A 31 -1.69 3.38 -3.34
CA LYS A 31 -2.34 4.00 -4.51
C LYS A 31 -2.66 3.00 -5.61
N ALA A 32 -1.69 2.20 -6.04
CA ALA A 32 -1.90 1.25 -7.13
C ALA A 32 -2.94 0.19 -6.71
N ALA A 33 -2.70 -0.50 -5.59
CA ALA A 33 -3.58 -1.57 -5.12
C ALA A 33 -5.01 -1.11 -4.83
N LEU A 34 -5.18 -0.03 -4.06
CA LEU A 34 -6.51 0.46 -3.70
C LEU A 34 -7.23 1.19 -4.84
N SER A 35 -6.53 1.60 -5.91
CA SER A 35 -7.22 2.04 -7.13
C SER A 35 -7.89 0.86 -7.84
N ASP A 36 -7.19 -0.29 -7.93
CA ASP A 36 -7.74 -1.50 -8.53
C ASP A 36 -8.87 -2.08 -7.67
N VAL A 37 -8.68 -2.16 -6.33
CA VAL A 37 -9.74 -2.57 -5.40
C VAL A 37 -10.97 -1.67 -5.52
N ALA A 38 -10.79 -0.35 -5.60
CA ALA A 38 -11.89 0.59 -5.77
C ALA A 38 -12.63 0.39 -7.12
N ALA A 39 -11.90 0.09 -8.20
CA ALA A 39 -12.49 -0.21 -9.50
C ALA A 39 -13.29 -1.51 -9.47
N ASP A 40 -12.75 -2.58 -8.89
CA ASP A 40 -13.41 -3.88 -8.78
C ASP A 40 -14.64 -3.83 -7.87
N PHE A 41 -14.56 -3.10 -6.75
CA PHE A 41 -15.71 -2.80 -5.89
C PHE A 41 -16.81 -2.04 -6.66
N THR A 42 -16.43 -1.02 -7.43
CA THR A 42 -17.39 -0.24 -8.24
C THR A 42 -18.04 -1.13 -9.30
N ALA A 43 -17.27 -2.00 -9.96
CA ALA A 43 -17.77 -2.91 -10.98
C ALA A 43 -18.73 -3.97 -10.41
N SER A 44 -18.48 -4.45 -9.19
CA SER A 44 -19.29 -5.49 -8.54
C SER A 44 -20.55 -4.96 -7.88
N THR A 45 -20.53 -3.73 -7.35
CA THR A 45 -21.64 -3.18 -6.55
C THR A 45 -22.41 -2.07 -7.25
N GLY A 46 -21.82 -1.44 -8.27
CA GLY A 46 -22.34 -0.21 -8.87
C GLY A 46 -22.16 1.05 -8.00
N THR A 47 -21.47 0.96 -6.84
CA THR A 47 -21.21 2.09 -5.95
C THR A 47 -19.88 2.76 -6.33
N PRO A 48 -19.88 4.02 -6.80
CA PRO A 48 -18.65 4.71 -7.18
C PRO A 48 -17.75 5.01 -5.97
N VAL A 49 -16.44 4.89 -6.15
CA VAL A 49 -15.43 5.23 -5.13
C VAL A 49 -14.55 6.37 -5.63
N VAL A 50 -14.57 7.49 -4.92
CA VAL A 50 -13.67 8.64 -5.14
C VAL A 50 -12.45 8.45 -4.25
N THR A 51 -11.26 8.41 -4.86
CA THR A 51 -10.01 8.13 -4.13
C THR A 51 -9.14 9.38 -3.98
N ALA A 52 -8.51 9.53 -2.81
CA ALA A 52 -7.46 10.50 -2.57
C ALA A 52 -6.26 9.82 -1.91
N PHE A 53 -5.06 10.01 -2.48
CA PHE A 53 -3.85 9.38 -2.01
C PHE A 53 -2.81 10.40 -1.57
N GLY A 54 -2.09 10.10 -0.47
CA GLY A 54 -0.96 10.92 -0.04
C GLY A 54 -0.31 10.42 1.26
N PRO A 55 0.59 11.19 1.87
CA PRO A 55 1.17 10.84 3.17
C PRO A 55 0.06 10.60 4.20
N SER A 56 0.12 9.50 4.95
CA SER A 56 -0.94 9.14 5.91
C SER A 56 -1.23 10.23 6.95
N GLY A 57 -0.19 10.93 7.42
CA GLY A 57 -0.35 12.08 8.33
C GLY A 57 -1.16 13.20 7.69
N LEU A 58 -0.85 13.56 6.45
CA LEU A 58 -1.58 14.60 5.70
C LEU A 58 -3.03 14.19 5.40
N MET A 59 -3.27 12.92 5.05
CA MET A 59 -4.64 12.43 4.84
C MET A 59 -5.46 12.52 6.13
N ARG A 60 -4.89 12.12 7.27
CA ARG A 60 -5.51 12.29 8.58
C ARG A 60 -5.77 13.77 8.90
N GLU A 61 -4.80 14.65 8.67
CA GLU A 61 -4.94 16.09 8.92
C GLU A 61 -6.06 16.72 8.09
N ARG A 62 -6.24 16.30 6.84
CA ARG A 62 -7.36 16.72 5.99
C ARG A 62 -8.71 16.29 6.56
N ILE A 63 -8.81 15.06 7.06
CA ILE A 63 -10.01 14.54 7.73
C ILE A 63 -10.29 15.31 9.03
N GLU A 64 -9.25 15.64 9.79
CA GLU A 64 -9.36 16.47 11.00
C GLU A 64 -9.82 17.89 10.68
N ALA A 65 -9.36 18.45 9.56
CA ALA A 65 -9.76 19.75 9.03
C ALA A 65 -11.18 19.77 8.41
N GLY A 66 -11.88 18.63 8.37
CA GLY A 66 -13.28 18.53 7.95
C GLY A 66 -13.48 18.19 6.48
N GLU A 67 -12.45 17.75 5.77
CA GLU A 67 -12.62 17.19 4.44
C GLU A 67 -13.33 15.83 4.50
N THR A 68 -14.32 15.62 3.63
CA THR A 68 -15.14 14.41 3.63
C THR A 68 -14.34 13.20 3.14
N ALA A 69 -14.05 12.30 4.08
CA ALA A 69 -13.66 10.92 3.80
C ALA A 69 -14.64 9.98 4.51
N HIS A 70 -14.92 8.83 3.91
CA HIS A 70 -15.79 7.80 4.50
C HIS A 70 -14.96 6.60 4.97
N VAL A 71 -13.91 6.26 4.23
CA VAL A 71 -12.95 5.22 4.58
C VAL A 71 -11.54 5.82 4.59
N PHE A 72 -10.76 5.51 5.62
CA PHE A 72 -9.35 5.91 5.71
C PHE A 72 -8.44 4.69 5.86
N ALA A 73 -7.53 4.50 4.90
CA ALA A 73 -6.54 3.42 4.88
C ALA A 73 -5.11 3.98 5.04
N SER A 74 -4.46 3.69 6.14
CA SER A 74 -3.18 4.29 6.53
C SER A 74 -2.02 3.29 6.50
N ALA A 75 -0.82 3.80 6.23
CA ALA A 75 0.45 3.07 6.31
C ALA A 75 0.95 2.81 7.73
N ASN A 76 0.15 3.14 8.75
CA ASN A 76 0.35 2.69 10.12
C ASN A 76 -1.01 2.61 10.86
N MET A 77 -1.05 1.86 11.97
CA MET A 77 -2.22 1.79 12.85
C MET A 77 -2.48 3.11 13.62
N ARG A 78 -1.45 3.93 13.83
CA ARG A 78 -1.52 5.11 14.69
C ARG A 78 -2.44 6.21 14.14
N HIS A 79 -2.45 6.46 12.83
CA HIS A 79 -3.28 7.53 12.28
C HIS A 79 -4.79 7.21 12.34
N PRO A 80 -5.25 6.01 11.94
CA PRO A 80 -6.64 5.61 12.15
C PRO A 80 -7.01 5.59 13.63
N GLN A 81 -6.11 5.12 14.52
CA GLN A 81 -6.35 5.11 15.96
C GLN A 81 -6.56 6.51 16.52
N ALA A 82 -5.77 7.49 16.09
CA ALA A 82 -5.97 8.88 16.50
C ALA A 82 -7.35 9.43 16.10
N LEU A 83 -7.90 9.02 14.95
CA LEU A 83 -9.25 9.40 14.53
C LEU A 83 -10.33 8.68 15.36
N ALA A 84 -10.15 7.39 15.64
CA ALA A 84 -11.03 6.62 16.52
C ALA A 84 -11.07 7.22 17.94
N ASP A 85 -9.91 7.53 18.51
CA ASP A 85 -9.77 8.13 19.85
C ASP A 85 -10.40 9.54 19.91
N ALA A 86 -10.38 10.28 18.79
CA ALA A 86 -11.07 11.55 18.63
C ALA A 86 -12.59 11.39 18.36
N GLY A 87 -13.12 10.17 18.36
CA GLY A 87 -14.52 9.87 18.14
C GLY A 87 -14.99 10.13 16.70
N LYS A 88 -14.10 10.09 15.70
CA LYS A 88 -14.40 10.39 14.29
C LYS A 88 -14.76 9.15 13.46
N GLY A 89 -14.70 7.95 14.02
CA GLY A 89 -15.00 6.70 13.30
C GLY A 89 -15.16 5.51 14.23
N GLY A 90 -15.34 4.34 13.61
CA GLY A 90 -15.49 3.06 14.29
C GLY A 90 -14.17 2.43 14.75
N ALA A 91 -14.17 1.10 14.86
CA ALA A 91 -12.98 0.33 15.20
C ALA A 91 -11.92 0.40 14.10
N VAL A 92 -10.65 0.40 14.50
CA VAL A 92 -9.52 0.30 13.57
C VAL A 92 -9.20 -1.17 13.30
N THR A 93 -9.07 -1.53 12.04
CA THR A 93 -8.73 -2.87 11.59
C THR A 93 -7.34 -2.90 10.96
N LEU A 94 -6.48 -3.84 11.38
CA LEU A 94 -5.27 -4.18 10.64
C LEU A 94 -5.68 -4.91 9.36
N PHE A 95 -5.42 -4.33 8.19
CA PHE A 95 -5.90 -4.88 6.91
C PHE A 95 -4.79 -5.34 5.96
N ALA A 96 -3.55 -4.90 6.18
CA ALA A 96 -2.40 -5.29 5.39
C ALA A 96 -1.11 -5.12 6.19
N ARG A 97 -0.06 -5.82 5.79
CA ARG A 97 1.31 -5.48 6.17
C ARG A 97 2.13 -5.17 4.94
N ASN A 98 3.08 -4.26 5.08
CA ASN A 98 4.12 -4.07 4.10
C ASN A 98 5.46 -4.38 4.74
N ARG A 99 6.31 -5.15 4.06
CA ARG A 99 7.63 -5.56 4.53
C ARG A 99 8.68 -5.16 3.51
N LEU A 100 9.92 -5.07 3.96
CA LEU A 100 11.04 -4.94 3.04
C LEU A 100 11.26 -6.25 2.26
N CYS A 101 11.70 -6.10 1.02
CA CYS A 101 12.23 -7.14 0.14
C CYS A 101 13.59 -6.69 -0.39
N GLY A 102 14.46 -7.65 -0.70
CA GLY A 102 15.59 -7.44 -1.58
C GLY A 102 15.15 -7.50 -3.04
N LEU A 103 15.27 -6.42 -3.79
CA LEU A 103 15.12 -6.43 -5.24
C LEU A 103 16.53 -6.58 -5.85
N ALA A 104 16.77 -7.65 -6.60
CA ALA A 104 18.09 -7.96 -7.12
C ALA A 104 18.10 -8.09 -8.65
N ARG A 105 19.25 -7.80 -9.25
CA ARG A 105 19.48 -8.02 -10.69
C ARG A 105 19.53 -9.52 -11.01
N PRO A 106 19.14 -9.96 -12.23
CA PRO A 106 19.04 -11.38 -12.59
C PRO A 106 20.32 -12.18 -12.43
N GLU A 107 21.48 -11.55 -12.60
CA GLU A 107 22.81 -12.17 -12.48
C GLU A 107 23.30 -12.35 -11.04
N VAL A 108 22.64 -11.73 -10.06
CA VAL A 108 22.97 -11.91 -8.65
C VAL A 108 22.43 -13.25 -8.19
N ALA A 109 23.32 -14.13 -7.73
CA ALA A 109 22.94 -15.39 -7.11
C ALA A 109 22.53 -15.14 -5.65
N VAL A 110 21.24 -14.98 -5.40
CA VAL A 110 20.70 -14.65 -4.08
C VAL A 110 19.41 -15.40 -3.77
N THR A 111 19.26 -15.82 -2.52
CA THR A 111 18.04 -16.40 -1.97
C THR A 111 17.74 -15.70 -0.64
N THR A 112 16.58 -15.99 -0.04
CA THR A 112 16.25 -15.50 1.30
C THR A 112 17.37 -15.80 2.29
N ASP A 113 17.88 -17.04 2.30
CA ASP A 113 18.90 -17.49 3.25
C ASP A 113 20.27 -16.84 3.03
N THR A 114 20.63 -16.53 1.77
CA THR A 114 21.93 -15.93 1.44
C THR A 114 21.89 -14.41 1.35
N LEU A 115 20.72 -13.78 1.49
CA LEU A 115 20.55 -12.35 1.27
C LEU A 115 21.48 -11.51 2.16
N LEU A 116 21.63 -11.88 3.44
CA LEU A 116 22.53 -11.16 4.35
C LEU A 116 24.00 -11.24 3.89
N ASP A 117 24.47 -12.43 3.53
CA ASP A 117 25.84 -12.63 3.04
C ASP A 117 26.09 -11.85 1.73
N VAL A 118 25.11 -11.85 0.82
CA VAL A 118 25.17 -11.09 -0.42
C VAL A 118 25.24 -9.60 -0.15
N MET A 119 24.43 -9.07 0.78
CA MET A 119 24.49 -7.66 1.16
C MET A 119 25.84 -7.27 1.77
N LEU A 120 26.43 -8.17 2.56
CA LEU A 120 27.72 -7.95 3.22
C LEU A 120 28.90 -8.00 2.24
N ALA A 121 28.87 -8.85 1.22
CA ALA A 121 29.97 -9.04 0.28
C ALA A 121 30.47 -7.72 -0.33
N GLU A 122 31.76 -7.41 -0.20
CA GLU A 122 32.37 -6.14 -0.65
C GLU A 122 32.09 -5.81 -2.12
N SER A 123 31.94 -6.82 -2.97
CA SER A 123 31.61 -6.66 -4.39
C SER A 123 30.18 -6.20 -4.67
N THR A 124 29.27 -6.34 -3.71
CA THR A 124 27.84 -6.01 -3.87
C THR A 124 27.60 -4.52 -3.66
N ARG A 125 27.09 -3.84 -4.69
CA ARG A 125 26.53 -2.49 -4.59
C ARG A 125 25.11 -2.58 -3.98
N LEU A 126 25.00 -2.28 -2.69
CA LEU A 126 23.74 -2.34 -1.95
C LEU A 126 23.01 -0.99 -2.00
N GLY A 127 21.91 -0.91 -2.73
CA GLY A 127 21.03 0.24 -2.81
C GLY A 127 19.99 0.31 -1.67
N THR A 128 19.69 1.52 -1.23
CA THR A 128 18.64 1.82 -0.24
C THR A 128 17.99 3.17 -0.56
N SER A 129 16.79 3.40 -0.02
CA SER A 129 16.28 4.77 0.13
C SER A 129 17.07 5.54 1.20
N THR A 130 17.05 6.86 1.11
CA THR A 130 17.72 7.77 2.05
C THR A 130 16.97 7.80 3.39
N PRO A 131 17.57 7.35 4.51
CA PRO A 131 16.94 7.42 5.84
C PRO A 131 16.53 8.84 6.22
N LYS A 132 15.50 8.99 7.06
CA LYS A 132 14.84 10.25 7.48
C LYS A 132 14.12 11.02 6.37
N ALA A 133 14.55 10.87 5.11
CA ALA A 133 13.87 11.45 3.95
C ALA A 133 12.78 10.51 3.42
N ASP A 134 13.04 9.21 3.43
CA ASP A 134 12.11 8.16 3.02
C ASP A 134 12.08 7.02 4.05
N PRO A 135 10.89 6.68 4.61
CA PRO A 135 10.73 5.59 5.57
C PRO A 135 11.27 4.23 5.10
N SER A 136 11.30 3.95 3.80
CA SER A 136 11.92 2.72 3.30
C SER A 136 13.41 2.63 3.69
N GLY A 137 14.09 3.78 3.76
CA GLY A 137 15.49 3.87 4.19
C GLY A 137 15.64 3.65 5.70
N ASP A 138 14.71 4.19 6.49
CA ASP A 138 14.68 3.98 7.94
C ASP A 138 14.51 2.50 8.28
N TYR A 139 13.61 1.79 7.59
CA TYR A 139 13.43 0.35 7.79
C TYR A 139 14.62 -0.47 7.31
N ALA A 140 15.29 -0.08 6.22
CA ALA A 140 16.50 -0.76 5.77
C ALA A 140 17.60 -0.65 6.83
N PHE A 141 17.73 0.52 7.45
CA PHE A 141 18.72 0.75 8.51
C PHE A 141 18.35 0.04 9.81
N ALA A 142 17.05 -0.07 10.15
CA ALA A 142 16.58 -0.90 11.25
C ALA A 142 16.84 -2.40 11.01
N LEU A 143 16.71 -2.87 9.77
CA LEU A 143 17.09 -4.23 9.38
C LEU A 143 18.60 -4.44 9.57
N PHE A 144 19.43 -3.47 9.17
CA PHE A 144 20.87 -3.52 9.40
C PHE A 144 21.20 -3.60 10.89
N ASP A 145 20.48 -2.88 11.75
CA ASP A 145 20.63 -2.95 13.20
C ASP A 145 20.30 -4.34 13.77
N LYS A 146 19.27 -5.00 13.24
CA LYS A 146 18.91 -6.38 13.61
C LYS A 146 19.92 -7.42 13.13
N SER A 147 20.68 -7.13 12.07
CA SER A 147 21.56 -8.11 11.41
C SER A 147 22.81 -8.48 12.21
N GLY A 148 23.18 -7.69 13.23
CA GLY A 148 24.49 -7.80 13.89
C GLY A 148 25.66 -7.21 13.08
N HIS A 149 25.40 -6.65 11.89
CA HIS A 149 26.39 -6.08 10.98
C HIS A 149 26.08 -4.63 10.58
N ALA A 150 25.47 -3.87 11.49
CA ALA A 150 24.97 -2.52 11.23
C ALA A 150 26.02 -1.58 10.62
N ASP A 151 27.20 -1.49 11.22
CA ASP A 151 28.25 -0.55 10.77
C ASP A 151 28.73 -0.87 9.35
N ALA A 152 28.91 -2.15 9.03
CA ALA A 152 29.34 -2.58 7.71
C ALA A 152 28.28 -2.26 6.64
N LEU A 153 27.02 -2.61 6.90
CA LEU A 153 25.93 -2.40 5.96
C LEU A 153 25.59 -0.91 5.79
N LYS A 154 25.52 -0.15 6.88
CA LYS A 154 25.29 1.31 6.85
C LYS A 154 26.44 2.04 6.16
N GLY A 155 27.68 1.60 6.36
CA GLY A 155 28.87 2.21 5.77
C GLY A 155 28.94 2.06 4.25
N LYS A 156 28.41 0.96 3.69
CA LYS A 156 28.42 0.70 2.24
C LYS A 156 27.11 0.99 1.52
N ALA A 157 26.01 1.20 2.26
CA ALA A 157 24.70 1.42 1.66
C ALA A 157 24.70 2.66 0.75
N LEU A 158 24.36 2.44 -0.52
CA LEU A 158 24.17 3.48 -1.52
C LEU A 158 22.74 4.03 -1.37
N GLN A 159 22.62 5.27 -0.91
CA GLN A 159 21.34 5.94 -0.71
C GLN A 159 20.90 6.57 -2.04
N LEU A 160 20.25 5.78 -2.89
CA LEU A 160 20.02 6.12 -4.30
C LEU A 160 18.62 6.73 -4.57
N THR A 161 17.68 6.60 -3.63
CA THR A 161 16.31 7.09 -3.77
C THR A 161 15.83 7.83 -2.52
N GLY A 162 14.70 8.55 -2.63
CA GLY A 162 14.00 9.15 -1.50
C GLY A 162 14.63 10.42 -0.91
N GLY A 163 15.91 10.69 -1.16
CA GLY A 163 16.60 11.89 -0.71
C GLY A 163 16.34 13.11 -1.61
N PRO A 164 16.60 14.33 -1.11
CA PRO A 164 16.42 15.57 -1.88
C PRO A 164 17.32 15.62 -3.13
N ASP A 165 18.50 15.02 -3.04
CA ASP A 165 19.51 14.98 -4.10
C ASP A 165 19.52 13.64 -4.86
N SER A 166 18.58 12.73 -4.57
CA SER A 166 18.50 11.45 -5.26
C SER A 166 18.20 11.66 -6.75
N ALA A 167 18.90 10.93 -7.60
CA ALA A 167 18.69 10.99 -9.03
C ALA A 167 17.25 10.54 -9.37
N LYS A 168 16.63 11.26 -10.31
CA LYS A 168 15.25 10.97 -10.73
C LYS A 168 15.28 10.04 -11.94
N PRO A 169 14.39 9.03 -11.99
CA PRO A 169 14.30 8.18 -13.16
C PRO A 169 13.79 9.00 -14.37
N PRO A 170 14.07 8.56 -15.61
CA PRO A 170 13.44 9.12 -16.79
C PRO A 170 11.91 9.12 -16.67
N GLN A 171 11.25 10.08 -17.32
CA GLN A 171 9.80 10.21 -17.25
C GLN A 171 9.10 8.89 -17.60
N GLY A 172 8.18 8.44 -16.73
CA GLY A 172 7.39 7.22 -16.92
C GLY A 172 8.05 5.93 -16.45
N ARG A 173 9.32 5.96 -16.02
CA ARG A 173 10.02 4.80 -15.48
C ARG A 173 9.76 4.64 -13.97
N ASN A 174 9.61 3.40 -13.51
CA ASN A 174 9.63 3.07 -12.09
C ASN A 174 11.04 3.31 -11.52
N THR A 175 11.12 4.00 -10.37
CA THR A 175 12.38 4.38 -9.75
C THR A 175 13.30 3.19 -9.46
N TYR A 176 12.79 2.11 -8.89
CA TYR A 176 13.60 0.96 -8.48
C TYR A 176 13.98 0.06 -9.67
N ALA A 177 13.07 -0.06 -10.65
CA ALA A 177 13.38 -0.72 -11.91
C ALA A 177 14.54 -0.01 -12.61
N TRP A 178 14.46 1.31 -12.72
CA TRP A 178 15.50 2.14 -13.32
C TRP A 178 16.84 2.01 -12.59
N VAL A 179 16.86 2.07 -11.26
CA VAL A 179 18.10 1.93 -10.48
C VAL A 179 18.84 0.63 -10.79
N LEU A 180 18.12 -0.50 -10.89
CA LEU A 180 18.76 -1.80 -11.12
C LEU A 180 19.05 -2.10 -12.59
N ASP A 181 18.16 -1.74 -13.51
CA ASP A 181 18.37 -2.02 -14.95
C ASP A 181 19.38 -1.07 -15.61
N SER A 182 19.67 0.06 -14.97
CA SER A 182 20.77 0.98 -15.33
C SER A 182 22.05 0.76 -14.53
N ASP A 183 22.20 -0.40 -13.88
CA ASP A 183 23.45 -0.87 -13.26
C ASP A 183 23.96 -0.02 -12.06
N GLN A 184 23.06 0.74 -11.40
CA GLN A 184 23.46 1.60 -10.28
C GLN A 184 23.64 0.82 -8.96
N ALA A 185 22.94 -0.31 -8.80
CA ALA A 185 23.08 -1.22 -7.67
C ALA A 185 22.87 -2.68 -8.12
N ASP A 186 23.39 -3.63 -7.34
CA ASP A 186 23.21 -5.07 -7.59
C ASP A 186 21.98 -5.61 -6.83
N VAL A 187 21.81 -5.14 -5.59
CA VAL A 187 20.67 -5.45 -4.71
C VAL A 187 20.15 -4.15 -4.12
N PHE A 188 18.84 -3.99 -4.04
CA PHE A 188 18.17 -2.83 -3.44
C PHE A 188 17.20 -3.26 -2.35
N LEU A 189 17.31 -2.71 -1.14
CA LEU A 189 16.30 -2.89 -0.10
C LEU A 189 15.19 -1.85 -0.22
N THR A 190 13.98 -2.33 -0.52
CA THR A 190 12.77 -1.50 -0.64
C THR A 190 11.55 -2.30 -0.20
N TYR A 191 10.38 -1.67 -0.10
CA TYR A 191 9.13 -2.40 0.15
C TYR A 191 8.88 -3.46 -0.94
N CYS A 192 8.33 -4.60 -0.55
CA CYS A 192 7.93 -5.64 -1.51
C CYS A 192 6.95 -5.09 -2.57
N THR A 193 6.13 -4.11 -2.20
CA THR A 193 5.23 -3.45 -3.14
C THR A 193 5.96 -2.68 -4.23
N ASN A 194 7.05 -1.98 -3.88
CA ASN A 194 7.93 -1.34 -4.84
C ASN A 194 8.65 -2.37 -5.72
N ALA A 195 9.10 -3.47 -5.12
CA ALA A 195 9.78 -4.55 -5.81
C ALA A 195 8.87 -5.24 -6.86
N VAL A 196 7.60 -5.48 -6.53
CA VAL A 196 6.60 -6.02 -7.46
C VAL A 196 6.37 -5.07 -8.63
N LEU A 197 6.18 -3.77 -8.37
CA LEU A 197 5.99 -2.78 -9.43
C LEU A 197 7.23 -2.68 -10.34
N ALA A 198 8.43 -2.72 -9.76
CA ALA A 198 9.66 -2.70 -10.53
C ALA A 198 9.82 -3.94 -11.40
N LYS A 199 9.47 -5.12 -10.88
CA LYS A 199 9.49 -6.39 -11.64
C LYS A 199 8.44 -6.43 -12.75
N LYS A 200 7.27 -5.82 -12.56
CA LYS A 200 6.26 -5.67 -13.63
C LYS A 200 6.85 -4.88 -14.82
N GLU A 201 7.69 -3.88 -14.57
CA GLU A 201 8.39 -3.13 -15.63
C GLU A 201 9.60 -3.88 -16.20
N VAL A 202 10.39 -4.54 -15.35
CA VAL A 202 11.60 -5.29 -15.73
C VAL A 202 11.48 -6.74 -15.22
N PRO A 203 10.92 -7.66 -16.03
CA PRO A 203 10.59 -9.02 -15.59
C PRO A 203 11.77 -9.86 -15.11
N GLY A 204 13.00 -9.52 -15.53
CA GLY A 204 14.22 -10.20 -15.12
C GLY A 204 14.64 -9.94 -13.67
N LEU A 205 14.08 -8.94 -12.99
CA LEU A 205 14.41 -8.65 -11.60
C LEU A 205 13.94 -9.78 -10.68
N GLN A 206 14.75 -10.05 -9.66
CA GLN A 206 14.46 -11.02 -8.62
C GLN A 206 13.89 -10.29 -7.40
N ILE A 207 12.80 -10.81 -6.83
CA ILE A 207 12.28 -10.35 -5.54
C ILE A 207 12.65 -11.41 -4.52
N VAL A 208 13.45 -11.02 -3.54
CA VAL A 208 13.98 -11.87 -2.48
C VAL A 208 13.32 -11.43 -1.17
N GLN A 209 12.68 -12.37 -0.50
CA GLN A 209 12.11 -12.10 0.82
C GLN A 209 13.22 -11.88 1.84
N ILE A 210 12.99 -10.96 2.78
CA ILE A 210 13.89 -10.79 3.93
C ILE A 210 13.68 -11.96 4.89
N PRO A 211 14.75 -12.57 5.44
CA PRO A 211 14.61 -13.56 6.51
C PRO A 211 13.77 -13.04 7.66
N GLU A 212 12.87 -13.87 8.20
CA GLU A 212 11.91 -13.46 9.25
C GLU A 212 12.60 -12.79 10.46
N ALA A 213 13.75 -13.32 10.88
CA ALA A 213 14.54 -12.76 11.99
C ALA A 213 15.00 -11.30 11.75
N LEU A 214 15.13 -10.89 10.49
CA LEU A 214 15.55 -9.55 10.07
C LEU A 214 14.38 -8.70 9.59
N SER A 215 13.19 -9.28 9.49
CA SER A 215 12.02 -8.61 8.91
C SER A 215 11.69 -7.33 9.68
N VAL A 216 11.48 -6.26 8.92
CA VAL A 216 10.98 -4.98 9.39
C VAL A 216 9.80 -4.64 8.49
N GLY A 217 8.64 -4.47 9.10
CA GLY A 217 7.41 -4.20 8.39
C GLY A 217 6.58 -3.12 9.08
N ALA A 218 5.53 -2.72 8.38
CA ALA A 218 4.54 -1.78 8.84
C ALA A 218 3.16 -2.43 8.80
N ASP A 219 2.44 -2.31 9.90
CA ASP A 219 1.04 -2.71 10.03
C ASP A 219 0.13 -1.58 9.53
N TYR A 220 -0.69 -1.85 8.53
CA TYR A 220 -1.56 -0.86 7.89
C TYR A 220 -2.96 -0.89 8.50
N GLY A 221 -3.45 0.27 8.92
CA GLY A 221 -4.74 0.41 9.58
C GLY A 221 -5.85 0.93 8.67
N LEU A 222 -7.05 0.39 8.82
CA LEU A 222 -8.27 0.78 8.12
C LEU A 222 -9.31 1.26 9.15
N ILE A 223 -10.01 2.33 8.85
CA ILE A 223 -11.14 2.83 9.65
C ILE A 223 -12.26 3.34 8.75
N VAL A 224 -13.50 3.05 9.13
CA VAL A 224 -14.70 3.70 8.58
C VAL A 224 -15.07 4.87 9.48
N LEU A 225 -15.25 6.05 8.88
CA LEU A 225 -15.53 7.29 9.58
C LEU A 225 -17.03 7.46 9.85
N ASN A 226 -17.36 8.34 10.81
CA ASN A 226 -18.74 8.65 11.14
C ASN A 226 -19.47 9.32 9.97
N ASP A 227 -20.80 9.26 10.00
CA ASP A 227 -21.70 9.85 9.00
C ASP A 227 -21.41 9.36 7.55
N ALA A 228 -20.70 8.24 7.42
CA ALA A 228 -20.43 7.60 6.15
C ALA A 228 -21.68 6.91 5.58
N PRO A 229 -21.87 6.92 4.25
CA PRO A 229 -22.94 6.17 3.61
C PRO A 229 -22.73 4.65 3.79
N GLU A 230 -23.80 3.87 3.65
CA GLU A 230 -23.77 2.40 3.78
C GLU A 230 -22.67 1.76 2.90
N GLY A 231 -22.44 2.30 1.70
CA GLY A 231 -21.39 1.85 0.78
C GLY A 231 -19.97 1.94 1.35
N ALA A 232 -19.72 2.74 2.39
CA ALA A 232 -18.40 2.86 3.00
C ALA A 232 -18.02 1.62 3.82
N GLN A 233 -18.97 1.07 4.58
CA GLN A 233 -18.74 -0.21 5.28
C GLN A 233 -18.56 -1.33 4.27
N ALA A 234 -19.37 -1.36 3.20
CA ALA A 234 -19.23 -2.35 2.14
C ALA A 234 -17.86 -2.27 1.43
N LEU A 235 -17.32 -1.06 1.22
CA LEU A 235 -15.96 -0.90 0.68
C LEU A 235 -14.89 -1.41 1.65
N ALA A 236 -15.02 -1.10 2.95
CA ALA A 236 -14.09 -1.62 3.95
C ALA A 236 -14.12 -3.15 4.04
N ASP A 237 -15.31 -3.74 4.01
CA ASP A 237 -15.50 -5.18 3.99
C ASP A 237 -14.94 -5.81 2.71
N TYR A 238 -15.06 -5.14 1.57
CA TYR A 238 -14.47 -5.59 0.30
C TYR A 238 -12.94 -5.54 0.31
N ILE A 239 -12.33 -4.49 0.89
CA ILE A 239 -10.87 -4.43 1.10
C ILE A 239 -10.39 -5.62 1.96
N LEU A 240 -11.20 -6.05 2.91
CA LEU A 240 -10.92 -7.18 3.81
C LEU A 240 -11.33 -8.55 3.24
N SER A 241 -12.06 -8.58 2.12
CA SER A 241 -12.53 -9.83 1.50
C SER A 241 -11.39 -10.57 0.82
N SER A 242 -11.62 -11.83 0.45
CA SER A 242 -10.68 -12.63 -0.34
C SER A 242 -10.26 -11.94 -1.64
N GLU A 243 -11.18 -11.26 -2.31
CA GLU A 243 -10.96 -10.55 -3.56
C GLU A 243 -10.09 -9.31 -3.33
N GLY A 244 -10.42 -8.47 -2.35
CA GLY A 244 -9.61 -7.29 -2.02
C GLY A 244 -8.20 -7.66 -1.54
N GLN A 245 -8.09 -8.70 -0.72
CA GLN A 245 -6.80 -9.21 -0.23
C GLN A 245 -5.97 -9.84 -1.37
N ALA A 246 -6.60 -10.50 -2.34
CA ALA A 246 -5.89 -11.02 -3.52
C ALA A 246 -5.26 -9.88 -4.35
N VAL A 247 -5.98 -8.77 -4.56
CA VAL A 247 -5.41 -7.59 -5.22
C VAL A 247 -4.25 -7.02 -4.41
N LEU A 248 -4.39 -6.86 -3.09
CA LEU A 248 -3.31 -6.39 -2.22
C LEU A 248 -2.07 -7.31 -2.30
N ALA A 249 -2.26 -8.63 -2.32
CA ALA A 249 -1.21 -9.62 -2.47
C ALA A 249 -0.50 -9.55 -3.83
N ASP A 250 -1.25 -9.33 -4.93
CA ASP A 250 -0.70 -9.11 -6.28
C ASP A 250 0.15 -7.84 -6.38
N TYR A 251 -0.01 -6.92 -5.42
CA TYR A 251 0.84 -5.75 -5.25
C TYR A 251 1.92 -5.94 -4.19
N GLY A 252 2.04 -7.10 -3.53
CA GLY A 252 3.11 -7.40 -2.57
C GLY A 252 2.85 -6.97 -1.14
N PHE A 253 1.59 -6.70 -0.76
CA PHE A 253 1.19 -6.59 0.64
C PHE A 253 0.91 -7.98 1.22
N ASP A 254 1.21 -8.16 2.51
CA ASP A 254 0.83 -9.38 3.22
C ASP A 254 -0.51 -9.22 3.91
N THR A 255 -1.20 -10.34 4.10
CA THR A 255 -2.43 -10.39 4.88
C THR A 255 -2.15 -10.16 6.37
N PRO A 256 -3.12 -9.66 7.16
CA PRO A 256 -3.02 -9.55 8.62
C PRO A 256 -2.70 -10.87 9.35
N ASN A 257 -2.96 -12.01 8.71
CA ASN A 257 -2.73 -13.33 9.29
C ASN A 257 -1.38 -13.94 8.88
N GLY A 258 -0.63 -13.30 7.97
CA GLY A 258 0.70 -13.78 7.56
C GLY A 258 0.70 -15.01 6.65
N GLU A 259 -0.45 -15.33 6.03
CA GLU A 259 -0.57 -16.33 4.97
C GLU A 259 -0.34 -15.70 3.59
#